data_AF-A0A1I0NM78-F1
#
_entry.id   AF-A0A1I0NM78-F1
#
_cell.length_a   1.000
_cell.length_b   1.000
_cell.length_c   1.000
_cell.angle_alpha   90.00
_cell.angle_beta   90.00
_cell.angle_gamma   90.00
#
_symmetry.space_group_name_H-M   'P 1'
#
loop_
_entity.id
_entity.type
_entity.pdbx_description
1 polymer ?
#
loop_
_entity_poly.entity_id
_entity_poly.type
_entity_poly.pdbx_seq_one_letter_code
_entity_poly.pdbx_strand_id
1 'polypeptide(L)'
;MTQENAPPPLDSDAVPLPRPVTAGKLQIAPRYLLILLLPVAVLTASEYLLGTFGDTSLQVQGIELAPMAPLIELDGRYKFLAALFLFVAVTITLIAMFSFELYARHTKKSICYTLVGIVGVIMVTLSFSTFEPDWMPASFESQALLGENLFRTALGIGNLPGCDPGGALTGPCENMGAYFAMKYLLDRVNILTSLAAAAIIAGMVLSLADPVGIDRSNKNALISEATALQNAQESTQRYLYCAGVLLTTGMVLVLSWMKWPGALIADPILRNAHDSVVSSLSMFRGVTYTVLILSFYMPVSLILKVRIERFKQASEAVGETKLGSTLEGFDIRRIASMEAFKSILAIASPILASAIGSFVDLSVFQ
;
A
#
# COMPACT_ATOMS: atom_id res chain seq x y z
N MET A 1 8.36 -39.01 -36.57
CA MET A 1 6.90 -39.17 -36.37
C MET A 1 6.55 -38.52 -35.05
N THR A 2 6.31 -37.20 -35.08
CA THR A 2 5.90 -36.40 -33.93
C THR A 2 4.38 -36.29 -33.98
N GLN A 3 3.72 -36.88 -32.99
CA GLN A 3 2.27 -36.89 -32.85
C GLN A 3 1.84 -35.47 -32.48
N GLU A 4 1.20 -34.80 -33.43
CA GLU A 4 0.65 -33.45 -33.32
C GLU A 4 -0.52 -33.50 -32.31
N ASN A 5 -0.32 -32.93 -31.12
CA ASN A 5 -1.35 -32.81 -30.09
C ASN A 5 -2.42 -31.84 -30.59
N ALA A 6 -3.46 -32.39 -31.21
CA ALA A 6 -4.66 -31.64 -31.54
C ALA A 6 -5.24 -31.01 -30.25
N PRO A 7 -5.61 -29.72 -30.27
CA PRO A 7 -6.24 -29.08 -29.12
C PRO A 7 -7.56 -29.79 -28.79
N PRO A 8 -7.91 -29.93 -27.49
CA PRO A 8 -9.16 -30.56 -27.09
C PRO A 8 -10.35 -29.80 -27.71
N PRO A 9 -11.42 -30.52 -28.10
CA PRO A 9 -12.60 -29.90 -28.69
C PRO A 9 -13.16 -28.83 -27.74
N LEU A 10 -13.37 -27.63 -28.27
CA LEU A 10 -14.06 -26.56 -27.53
C LEU A 10 -15.46 -27.08 -27.16
N ASP A 11 -15.70 -27.18 -25.85
CA ASP A 11 -16.97 -27.61 -25.27
C ASP A 11 -18.07 -26.61 -25.70
N SER A 12 -18.87 -26.98 -26.70
CA SER A 12 -19.91 -26.11 -27.29
C SER A 12 -21.16 -25.97 -26.41
N ASP A 13 -21.15 -26.56 -25.22
CA ASP A 13 -22.24 -26.52 -24.23
C ASP A 13 -22.00 -25.50 -23.10
N ALA A 14 -21.13 -24.51 -23.31
CA ALA A 14 -20.98 -23.38 -22.40
C ALA A 14 -22.30 -22.59 -22.33
N VAL A 15 -23.16 -22.97 -21.37
CA VAL A 15 -24.46 -22.34 -21.11
C VAL A 15 -24.24 -20.83 -21.00
N PRO A 16 -24.80 -20.00 -21.90
CA PRO A 16 -24.61 -18.56 -21.84
C PRO A 16 -25.11 -18.07 -20.48
N LEU A 17 -24.20 -17.48 -19.71
CA LEU A 17 -24.52 -16.94 -18.40
C LEU A 17 -25.69 -15.95 -18.55
N PRO A 18 -26.77 -16.09 -17.75
CA PRO A 18 -27.91 -15.20 -17.82
C PRO A 18 -27.44 -13.74 -17.67
N ARG A 19 -28.01 -12.83 -18.46
CA ARG A 19 -27.69 -11.41 -18.40
C ARG A 19 -27.77 -10.94 -16.94
N PRO A 20 -26.80 -10.15 -16.46
CA PRO A 20 -26.75 -9.73 -15.07
C PRO A 20 -28.03 -8.98 -14.74
N VAL A 21 -28.90 -9.60 -13.94
CA VAL A 21 -29.97 -8.90 -13.25
C VAL A 21 -29.29 -7.79 -12.46
N THR A 22 -29.80 -6.56 -12.57
CA THR A 22 -29.23 -5.40 -11.88
C THR A 22 -29.16 -5.70 -10.39
N ALA A 23 -27.98 -6.10 -9.92
CA ALA A 23 -27.75 -6.44 -8.53
C ALA A 23 -28.12 -5.21 -7.70
N GLY A 24 -28.96 -5.42 -6.69
CA GLY A 24 -29.33 -4.35 -5.76
C GLY A 24 -28.08 -3.70 -5.18
N LYS A 25 -28.19 -2.43 -4.78
CA LYS A 25 -27.05 -1.73 -4.15
C LYS A 25 -26.55 -2.49 -2.94
N LEU A 26 -25.23 -2.45 -2.74
CA LEU A 26 -24.56 -3.13 -1.63
C LEU A 26 -24.63 -2.27 -0.35
N GLN A 27 -24.75 -2.94 0.80
CA GLN A 27 -24.72 -2.32 2.11
C GLN A 27 -23.72 -3.04 3.01
N ILE A 28 -22.78 -2.29 3.57
CA ILE A 28 -21.86 -2.81 4.58
C ILE A 28 -22.50 -2.81 5.98
N ALA A 29 -22.28 -3.88 6.73
CA ALA A 29 -22.59 -3.92 8.15
C ALA A 29 -21.52 -3.13 8.95
N PRO A 30 -21.90 -2.19 9.84
CA PRO A 30 -20.94 -1.35 10.57
C PRO A 30 -19.86 -2.13 11.34
N ARG A 31 -20.19 -3.32 11.84
CA ARG A 31 -19.23 -4.20 12.54
C ARG A 31 -17.99 -4.56 11.72
N TYR A 32 -18.10 -4.64 10.39
CA TYR A 32 -16.95 -4.96 9.54
C TYR A 32 -15.96 -3.79 9.45
N LEU A 33 -16.39 -2.57 9.76
CA LEU A 33 -15.49 -1.41 9.84
C LEU A 33 -14.51 -1.50 11.01
N LEU A 34 -14.75 -2.36 12.01
CA LEU A 34 -13.77 -2.62 13.06
C LEU A 34 -12.47 -3.22 12.52
N ILE A 35 -12.49 -3.86 11.34
CA ILE A 35 -11.29 -4.37 10.67
C ILE A 35 -10.33 -3.22 10.32
N LEU A 36 -10.83 -2.00 10.11
CA LEU A 36 -10.01 -0.81 9.86
C LEU A 36 -9.06 -0.46 11.01
N LEU A 37 -9.31 -0.98 12.22
CA LEU A 37 -8.46 -0.74 13.39
C LEU A 37 -7.19 -1.61 13.38
N LEU A 38 -7.19 -2.76 12.69
CA LEU A 38 -6.04 -3.67 12.68
C LEU A 38 -4.81 -3.05 12.00
N PRO A 39 -4.92 -2.41 10.81
CA PRO A 39 -3.80 -1.70 10.20
C PRO A 39 -3.25 -0.57 11.07
N VAL A 40 -4.15 0.16 11.75
CA VAL A 40 -3.77 1.24 12.67
C VAL A 40 -2.96 0.68 13.85
N ALA A 41 -3.37 -0.46 14.41
CA ALA A 41 -2.62 -1.12 15.47
C ALA A 41 -1.24 -1.59 15.01
N VAL A 42 -1.13 -2.14 13.79
CA VAL A 42 0.16 -2.56 13.21
C VAL A 42 1.09 -1.36 12.99
N LEU A 43 0.58 -0.26 12.43
CA LEU A 43 1.38 0.96 12.25
C LEU A 43 1.82 1.54 13.60
N THR A 44 0.91 1.62 14.58
CA THR A 44 1.23 2.10 15.93
C THR A 44 2.31 1.25 16.59
N ALA A 45 2.19 -0.08 16.48
CA ALA A 45 3.18 -1.00 17.04
C ALA A 45 4.54 -0.88 16.33
N SER A 46 4.56 -0.71 15.01
CA SER A 46 5.80 -0.52 14.25
C SER A 46 6.51 0.78 14.60
N GLU A 47 5.77 1.89 14.65
CA GLU A 47 6.34 3.18 15.05
C GLU A 47 6.80 3.13 16.52
N TYR A 48 6.04 2.49 17.42
CA TYR A 48 6.49 2.28 18.80
C TYR A 48 7.82 1.50 18.88
N LEU A 49 7.97 0.43 18.10
CA LEU A 49 9.22 -0.33 18.03
C LEU A 49 10.37 0.54 17.52
N LEU A 50 10.16 1.34 16.48
CA LEU A 50 11.17 2.26 15.97
C LEU A 50 11.54 3.35 16.98
N GLY A 51 10.57 3.92 17.70
CA GLY A 51 10.85 4.97 18.69
C GLY A 51 11.52 4.45 19.96
N THR A 52 11.28 3.18 20.30
CA THR A 52 11.87 2.56 21.50
C THR A 52 13.26 2.00 21.24
N PHE A 53 13.47 1.39 20.07
CA PHE A 53 14.71 0.67 19.75
C PHE A 53 15.58 1.39 18.71
N GLY A 54 15.06 2.39 18.00
CA GLY A 54 15.81 3.24 17.10
C GLY A 54 16.58 4.32 17.84
N ASP A 55 17.66 4.80 17.22
CA ASP A 55 18.45 5.91 17.73
C ASP A 55 18.27 7.14 16.82
N THR A 56 17.44 8.08 17.26
CA THR A 56 17.23 9.37 16.58
C THR A 56 18.27 10.43 16.98
N SER A 57 19.11 10.12 17.98
CA SER A 57 20.17 11.00 18.44
C SER A 57 21.49 10.81 17.67
N LEU A 58 21.47 9.95 16.64
CA LEU A 58 22.61 9.67 15.78
C LEU A 58 23.11 10.98 15.13
N GLN A 59 24.24 11.49 15.61
CA GLN A 59 24.95 12.60 14.98
C GLN A 59 26.14 12.06 14.19
N VAL A 60 26.06 12.18 12.86
CA VAL A 60 27.14 11.75 11.99
C VAL A 60 28.23 12.83 11.99
N GLN A 61 29.37 12.57 12.64
CA GLN A 61 30.49 13.52 12.70
C GLN A 61 31.40 13.40 11.48
N GLY A 62 32.12 14.47 11.14
CA GLY A 62 33.15 14.43 10.09
C GLY A 62 32.62 14.23 8.68
N ILE A 63 31.43 14.76 8.37
CA ILE A 63 30.84 14.64 7.03
C ILE A 63 31.65 15.49 6.05
N GLU A 64 32.52 14.85 5.29
CA GLU A 64 33.17 15.43 4.11
C GLU A 64 32.36 15.09 2.86
N LEU A 65 32.17 16.09 2.00
CA LEU A 65 31.37 15.96 0.78
C LEU A 65 32.25 15.63 -0.43
N ALA A 66 31.74 14.82 -1.34
CA ALA A 66 32.45 14.45 -2.57
C ALA A 66 32.77 15.70 -3.43
N PRO A 67 33.89 15.71 -4.19
CA PRO A 67 34.34 16.88 -4.97
C PRO A 67 33.36 17.35 -6.06
N MET A 68 32.39 16.51 -6.45
CA MET A 68 31.32 16.83 -7.42
C MET A 68 29.93 16.84 -6.75
N ALA A 69 29.87 17.15 -5.46
CA ALA A 69 28.64 17.12 -4.66
C ALA A 69 27.45 17.85 -5.31
N PRO A 70 27.58 19.05 -5.91
CA PRO A 70 26.42 19.71 -6.55
C PRO A 70 25.80 18.91 -7.70
N LEU A 71 26.62 18.22 -8.51
CA LEU A 71 26.12 17.43 -9.63
C LEU A 71 25.50 16.11 -9.15
N ILE A 72 26.11 15.48 -8.14
CA ILE A 72 25.59 14.26 -7.51
C ILE A 72 24.27 14.56 -6.78
N GLU A 73 24.17 15.71 -6.12
CA GLU A 73 22.94 16.15 -5.46
C GLU A 73 21.82 16.31 -6.48
N LEU A 74 22.12 16.94 -7.62
CA LEU A 74 21.16 17.12 -8.70
C LEU A 74 20.69 15.79 -9.31
N ASP A 75 21.59 14.82 -9.50
CA ASP A 75 21.24 13.46 -9.95
C ASP A 75 20.26 12.78 -8.96
N GLY A 76 20.60 12.80 -7.67
CA GLY A 76 19.72 12.25 -6.63
C GLY A 76 18.36 12.97 -6.56
N ARG A 77 18.34 14.29 -6.76
CA ARG A 77 17.12 15.11 -6.81
C ARG A 77 16.18 14.63 -7.91
N TYR A 78 16.68 14.41 -9.12
CA TYR A 78 15.85 13.95 -10.22
C TYR A 78 15.35 12.52 -10.03
N LYS A 79 16.17 11.63 -9.47
CA LYS A 79 15.74 10.27 -9.09
C LYS A 79 14.61 10.30 -8.06
N PHE A 80 14.74 11.13 -7.03
CA PHE A 80 13.69 11.32 -6.02
C PHE A 80 12.41 11.90 -6.63
N LEU A 81 12.51 12.97 -7.45
CA LEU A 81 11.35 13.58 -8.11
C LEU A 81 10.63 12.61 -9.06
N ALA A 82 11.38 11.77 -9.78
CA ALA A 82 10.80 10.73 -10.63
C ALA A 82 10.02 9.69 -9.80
N ALA A 83 10.60 9.21 -8.69
CA ALA A 83 9.93 8.30 -7.77
C ALA A 83 8.68 8.94 -7.13
N LEU A 84 8.78 10.21 -6.75
CA LEU A 84 7.69 11.01 -6.17
C LEU A 84 6.53 11.13 -7.17
N PHE A 85 6.83 11.48 -8.42
CA PHE A 85 5.81 11.63 -9.46
C PHE A 85 5.09 10.31 -9.75
N LEU A 86 5.84 9.21 -9.89
CA LEU A 86 5.26 7.87 -10.07
C LEU A 86 4.33 7.52 -8.89
N PHE A 87 4.79 7.74 -7.66
CA PHE A 87 4.02 7.44 -6.46
C PHE A 87 2.74 8.29 -6.34
N VAL A 88 2.83 9.59 -6.64
CA VAL A 88 1.67 10.51 -6.68
C VAL A 88 0.66 10.07 -7.76
N ALA A 89 1.12 9.66 -8.93
CA ALA A 89 0.23 9.16 -9.99
C ALA A 89 -0.50 7.87 -9.56
N VAL A 90 0.22 6.94 -8.93
CA VAL A 90 -0.36 5.69 -8.39
C VAL A 90 -1.39 6.00 -7.31
N THR A 91 -1.06 6.81 -6.32
CA THR A 91 -1.97 7.15 -5.21
C THR A 91 -3.26 7.80 -5.71
N ILE A 92 -3.18 8.79 -6.62
CA ILE A 92 -4.36 9.42 -7.23
C ILE A 92 -5.22 8.38 -7.97
N THR A 93 -4.60 7.50 -8.75
CA THR A 93 -5.32 6.46 -9.50
C THR A 93 -6.08 5.51 -8.57
N LEU A 94 -5.46 5.10 -7.46
CA LEU A 94 -6.07 4.19 -6.49
C LEU A 94 -7.23 4.87 -5.74
N ILE A 95 -7.07 6.14 -5.36
CA ILE A 95 -8.14 6.94 -4.73
C ILE A 95 -9.33 7.11 -5.70
N ALA A 96 -9.04 7.39 -6.97
CA ALA A 96 -10.07 7.53 -8.00
C ALA A 96 -10.82 6.20 -8.21
N MET A 97 -10.09 5.09 -8.37
CA MET A 97 -10.68 3.75 -8.53
C MET A 97 -11.62 3.42 -7.37
N PHE A 98 -11.17 3.63 -6.12
CA PHE A 98 -11.99 3.42 -4.93
C PHE A 98 -13.23 4.30 -4.94
N SER A 99 -13.08 5.59 -5.24
CA SER A 99 -14.18 6.55 -5.27
C SER A 99 -15.25 6.14 -6.28
N PHE A 100 -14.85 5.78 -7.50
CA PHE A 100 -15.77 5.30 -8.53
C PHE A 100 -16.52 4.05 -8.09
N GLU A 101 -15.83 3.06 -7.52
CA GLU A 101 -16.48 1.84 -7.02
C GLU A 101 -17.47 2.12 -5.89
N LEU A 102 -17.06 2.97 -4.92
CA LEU A 102 -17.86 3.37 -3.78
C LEU A 102 -19.18 4.02 -4.24
N TYR A 103 -19.12 4.98 -5.16
CA TYR A 103 -20.31 5.67 -5.66
C TYR A 103 -21.18 4.80 -6.58
N ALA A 104 -20.57 3.94 -7.40
CA ALA A 104 -21.30 3.12 -8.36
C ALA A 104 -22.06 1.97 -7.70
N ARG A 105 -21.48 1.29 -6.70
CA ARG A 105 -22.00 0.01 -6.19
C ARG A 105 -22.70 0.08 -4.85
N HIS A 106 -22.42 1.10 -4.03
CA HIS A 106 -22.89 1.14 -2.65
C HIS A 106 -24.08 2.06 -2.41
N THR A 107 -24.82 1.76 -1.35
CA THR A 107 -25.90 2.61 -0.83
C THR A 107 -25.34 3.88 -0.17
N LYS A 108 -26.11 4.98 -0.14
CA LYS A 108 -25.70 6.23 0.53
C LYS A 108 -25.32 6.03 2.01
N LYS A 109 -26.00 5.11 2.71
CA LYS A 109 -25.68 4.74 4.09
C LYS A 109 -24.30 4.08 4.20
N SER A 110 -24.03 3.10 3.34
CA SER A 110 -22.73 2.44 3.26
C SER A 110 -21.63 3.46 2.95
N ILE A 111 -21.85 4.37 2.00
CA ILE A 111 -20.91 5.44 1.65
C ILE A 111 -20.59 6.30 2.87
N CYS A 112 -21.61 6.76 3.61
CA CYS A 112 -21.43 7.57 4.80
C CYS A 112 -20.60 6.84 5.88
N TYR A 113 -20.95 5.58 6.19
CA TYR A 113 -20.20 4.80 7.18
C TYR A 113 -18.75 4.58 6.78
N THR A 114 -18.50 4.30 5.50
CA THR A 114 -17.14 4.13 4.98
C THR A 114 -16.34 5.43 5.05
N LEU A 115 -16.94 6.58 4.69
CA LEU A 115 -16.26 7.87 4.78
C LEU A 115 -15.92 8.23 6.24
N VAL A 116 -16.83 7.99 7.18
CA VAL A 116 -16.55 8.18 8.61
C VAL A 116 -15.41 7.26 9.07
N GLY A 117 -15.40 6.00 8.64
CA GLY A 117 -14.31 5.06 8.93
C GLY A 117 -12.96 5.52 8.37
N ILE A 118 -12.93 5.99 7.11
CA ILE A 118 -11.72 6.54 6.47
C ILE A 118 -11.21 7.76 7.24
N VAL A 119 -12.10 8.71 7.56
CA VAL A 119 -11.73 9.90 8.35
C VAL A 119 -11.16 9.48 9.70
N GLY A 120 -11.77 8.51 10.39
CA GLY A 120 -11.27 7.98 11.64
C GLY A 120 -9.84 7.42 11.52
N VAL A 121 -9.59 6.57 10.51
CA VAL A 121 -8.24 6.01 10.25
C VAL A 121 -7.25 7.13 9.96
N ILE A 122 -7.57 8.06 9.06
CA ILE A 122 -6.69 9.17 8.68
C ILE A 122 -6.36 10.05 9.89
N MET A 123 -7.35 10.38 10.74
CA MET A 123 -7.10 11.20 11.92
C MET A 123 -6.14 10.52 12.90
N VAL A 124 -6.27 9.20 13.09
CA VAL A 124 -5.33 8.45 13.94
C VAL A 124 -3.95 8.39 13.30
N THR A 125 -3.83 8.07 12.01
CA THR A 125 -2.51 7.99 11.35
C THR A 125 -1.82 9.35 11.31
N LEU A 126 -2.55 10.43 11.01
CA LEU A 126 -2.01 11.79 11.03
C LEU A 126 -1.66 12.25 12.44
N SER A 127 -2.32 11.73 13.48
CA SER A 127 -1.97 12.09 14.85
C SER A 127 -0.55 11.68 15.22
N PHE A 128 -0.08 10.52 14.73
CA PHE A 128 1.32 10.12 14.91
C PHE A 128 2.30 11.02 14.15
N SER A 129 1.89 11.55 12.99
CA SER A 129 2.73 12.47 12.21
C SER A 129 2.71 13.91 12.71
N THR A 130 1.63 14.33 13.40
CA THR A 130 1.41 15.76 13.74
C THR A 130 1.60 16.04 15.23
N PHE A 131 1.19 15.11 16.09
CA PHE A 131 1.08 15.33 17.53
C PHE A 131 2.12 14.57 18.33
N GLU A 132 3.22 14.09 17.71
CA GLU A 132 4.34 13.33 18.33
C GLU A 132 4.21 13.23 19.84
N PRO A 133 3.50 12.21 20.33
CA PRO A 133 2.96 12.29 21.67
C PRO A 133 4.09 12.22 22.69
N ASP A 134 4.01 12.98 23.78
CA ASP A 134 5.11 13.17 24.75
C ASP A 134 5.72 11.86 25.31
N TRP A 135 5.00 10.74 25.22
CA TRP A 135 5.47 9.42 25.64
C TRP A 135 6.41 8.75 24.62
N MET A 136 6.52 9.30 23.42
CA MET A 136 7.45 8.89 22.38
C MET A 136 8.68 9.81 22.44
N PRO A 137 9.87 9.29 22.75
CA PRO A 137 11.03 10.13 23.08
C PRO A 137 11.63 10.90 21.91
N ALA A 138 11.25 10.66 20.65
CA ALA A 138 11.81 11.34 19.49
C ALA A 138 10.99 11.23 18.18
N SER A 139 11.31 12.09 17.22
CA SER A 139 10.67 12.16 15.90
C SER A 139 10.93 10.91 15.04
N PHE A 140 9.89 10.37 14.42
CA PHE A 140 9.90 9.13 13.62
C PHE A 140 10.35 9.28 12.17
N GLU A 141 10.79 10.48 11.80
CA GLU A 141 11.21 10.76 10.44
C GLU A 141 12.45 9.90 10.12
N SER A 142 12.41 9.16 9.01
CA SER A 142 13.51 8.25 8.62
C SER A 142 14.87 8.95 8.54
N GLN A 143 14.88 10.25 8.24
CA GLN A 143 16.09 11.08 8.25
C GLN A 143 16.68 11.30 9.64
N ALA A 144 15.86 11.33 10.71
CA ALA A 144 16.36 11.43 12.08
C ALA A 144 17.11 10.15 12.48
N LEU A 145 16.57 8.98 12.10
CA LEU A 145 17.19 7.67 12.32
C LEU A 145 18.48 7.46 11.50
N LEU A 146 18.66 8.23 10.42
CA LEU A 146 19.84 8.18 9.55
C LEU A 146 20.84 9.32 9.85
N GLY A 147 20.56 10.13 10.87
CA GLY A 147 21.31 11.34 11.20
C GLY A 147 20.81 12.53 10.40
N GLU A 148 19.93 13.34 11.00
CA GLU A 148 19.34 14.51 10.33
C GLU A 148 20.41 15.50 9.86
N ASN A 149 21.51 15.61 10.62
CA ASN A 149 22.63 16.48 10.29
C ASN A 149 23.32 16.07 8.98
N LEU A 150 23.33 14.78 8.63
CA LEU A 150 23.81 14.29 7.33
C LEU A 150 22.94 14.82 6.19
N PHE A 151 21.62 14.69 6.31
CA PHE A 151 20.69 15.17 5.29
C PHE A 151 20.79 16.68 5.09
N ARG A 152 20.80 17.45 6.19
CA ARG A 152 20.94 18.91 6.14
C ARG A 152 22.26 19.34 5.48
N THR A 153 23.37 18.69 5.82
CA THR A 153 24.69 19.01 5.27
C THR A 153 24.79 18.63 3.79
N ALA A 154 24.35 17.42 3.44
CA ALA A 154 24.46 16.89 2.09
C ALA A 154 23.52 17.59 1.10
N LEU A 155 22.26 17.83 1.49
CA LEU A 155 21.23 18.38 0.62
C LEU A 155 21.12 19.91 0.70
N GLY A 156 21.79 20.55 1.67
CA GLY A 156 21.82 22.00 1.81
C GLY A 156 22.62 22.73 0.72
N ILE A 157 23.45 22.01 -0.04
CA ILE A 157 24.33 22.58 -1.09
C ILE A 157 23.51 23.02 -2.32
N GLY A 158 22.37 22.37 -2.55
CA GLY A 158 21.57 22.57 -3.75
C GLY A 158 20.72 23.83 -3.69
N ASN A 159 20.96 24.78 -4.59
CA ASN A 159 20.05 25.92 -4.79
C ASN A 159 18.74 25.46 -5.46
N LEU A 160 17.65 26.10 -5.05
CA LEU A 160 16.32 25.87 -5.59
C LEU A 160 15.70 27.19 -6.04
N PRO A 161 15.21 27.30 -7.30
CA PRO A 161 14.54 28.51 -7.77
C PRO A 161 13.32 28.89 -6.93
N GLY A 162 12.64 27.90 -6.33
CA GLY A 162 11.51 28.14 -5.43
C GLY A 162 11.87 28.83 -4.11
N CYS A 163 13.16 28.83 -3.75
CA CYS A 163 13.72 29.46 -2.55
C CYS A 163 14.32 30.85 -2.82
N ASP A 164 14.41 31.28 -4.08
CA ASP A 164 14.89 32.62 -4.41
C ASP A 164 13.90 33.70 -3.93
N PRO A 165 14.33 34.96 -3.72
CA PRO A 165 13.43 36.04 -3.35
C PRO A 165 12.26 36.19 -4.34
N GLY A 166 11.02 35.99 -3.86
CA GLY A 166 9.81 35.97 -4.68
C GLY A 166 9.40 34.58 -5.19
N GLY A 167 10.14 33.53 -4.81
CA GLY A 167 9.80 32.14 -5.07
C GLY A 167 8.54 31.67 -4.33
N ALA A 168 8.02 30.52 -4.76
CA ALA A 168 6.77 29.96 -4.24
C ALA A 168 6.89 29.31 -2.84
N LEU A 169 8.12 29.02 -2.37
CA LEU A 169 8.34 28.41 -1.06
C LEU A 169 8.63 29.51 -0.03
N THR A 170 7.72 29.64 0.94
CA THR A 170 7.90 30.54 2.08
C THR A 170 8.53 29.76 3.24
N GLY A 171 9.67 30.21 3.77
CA GLY A 171 10.33 29.54 4.89
C GLY A 171 11.85 29.74 4.96
N PRO A 172 12.53 29.02 5.88
CA PRO A 172 13.99 29.03 6.07
C PRO A 172 14.76 28.33 4.93
N CYS A 173 14.43 28.70 3.70
CA CYS A 173 14.96 28.14 2.46
C CYS A 173 16.46 28.44 2.28
N GLU A 174 16.91 29.64 2.68
CA GLU A 174 18.30 30.11 2.49
C GLU A 174 19.35 29.18 3.12
N ASN A 175 19.00 28.48 4.22
CA ASN A 175 19.95 27.65 4.97
C ASN A 175 19.72 26.15 4.81
N MET A 176 18.62 25.73 4.19
CA MET A 176 18.26 24.31 4.09
C MET A 176 18.17 23.81 2.65
N GLY A 177 18.19 24.68 1.64
CA GLY A 177 18.30 24.29 0.23
C GLY A 177 17.29 23.22 -0.17
N ALA A 178 17.76 22.15 -0.82
CA ALA A 178 16.92 21.04 -1.28
C ALA A 178 16.24 20.28 -0.13
N TYR A 179 16.86 20.19 1.03
CA TYR A 179 16.32 19.48 2.19
C TYR A 179 14.93 20.02 2.59
N PHE A 180 14.79 21.35 2.72
CA PHE A 180 13.52 21.95 3.14
C PHE A 180 12.39 21.70 2.13
N ALA A 181 12.65 21.93 0.84
CA ALA A 181 11.63 21.75 -0.19
C ALA A 181 11.19 20.28 -0.30
N MET A 182 12.12 19.35 -0.19
CA MET A 182 11.80 17.92 -0.26
C MET A 182 11.08 17.43 0.99
N LYS A 183 11.46 17.91 2.19
CA LYS A 183 10.70 17.67 3.43
C LYS A 183 9.25 18.16 3.27
N TYR A 184 9.07 19.38 2.77
CA TYR A 184 7.74 19.94 2.49
C TYR A 184 6.93 19.08 1.50
N LEU A 185 7.56 18.55 0.44
CA LEU A 185 6.89 17.65 -0.49
C LEU A 185 6.52 16.31 0.15
N LEU A 186 7.40 15.73 0.96
CA LEU A 186 7.14 14.49 1.69
C LEU A 186 5.96 14.64 2.65
N ASP A 187 5.82 15.77 3.33
CA ASP A 187 4.66 16.05 4.20
C ASP A 187 3.34 16.02 3.42
N ARG A 188 3.32 16.60 2.21
CA ARG A 188 2.13 16.55 1.34
C ARG A 188 1.86 15.14 0.84
N VAL A 189 2.92 14.40 0.50
CA VAL A 189 2.79 13.01 0.06
C VAL A 189 2.37 12.09 1.20
N ASN A 190 2.70 12.38 2.46
CA ASN A 190 2.22 11.63 3.61
C ASN A 190 0.70 11.72 3.78
N ILE A 191 0.12 12.91 3.53
CA ILE A 191 -1.35 13.09 3.52
C ILE A 191 -1.98 12.26 2.40
N LEU A 192 -1.42 12.34 1.19
CA LEU A 192 -1.91 11.60 0.03
C LEU A 192 -1.78 10.08 0.20
N THR A 193 -0.68 9.64 0.80
CA THR A 193 -0.42 8.23 1.16
C THR A 193 -1.45 7.74 2.17
N SER A 194 -1.72 8.52 3.22
CA SER A 194 -2.72 8.18 4.24
C SER A 194 -4.10 8.01 3.62
N LEU A 195 -4.48 8.90 2.70
CA LEU A 195 -5.75 8.83 1.97
C LEU A 195 -5.81 7.60 1.04
N ALA A 196 -4.75 7.33 0.28
CA ALA A 196 -4.69 6.17 -0.61
C ALA A 196 -4.70 4.84 0.16
N ALA A 197 -3.94 4.74 1.25
CA ALA A 197 -3.94 3.58 2.12
C ALA A 197 -5.32 3.34 2.75
N ALA A 198 -5.95 4.39 3.30
CA ALA A 198 -7.29 4.30 3.85
C ALA A 198 -8.33 3.88 2.79
N ALA A 199 -8.22 4.39 1.55
CA ALA A 199 -9.08 4.00 0.44
C ALA A 199 -8.92 2.51 0.07
N ILE A 200 -7.70 1.99 0.01
CA ILE A 200 -7.44 0.57 -0.28
C ILE A 200 -7.98 -0.34 0.83
N ILE A 201 -7.69 -0.01 2.09
CA ILE A 201 -8.16 -0.80 3.25
C ILE A 201 -9.69 -0.76 3.29
N ALA A 202 -10.30 0.42 3.09
CA ALA A 202 -11.75 0.55 3.03
C ALA A 202 -12.35 -0.21 1.85
N GLY A 203 -11.75 -0.15 0.67
CA GLY A 203 -12.15 -0.92 -0.51
C GLY A 203 -12.13 -2.42 -0.26
N MET A 204 -11.08 -2.90 0.41
CA MET A 204 -10.98 -4.30 0.86
C MET A 204 -12.13 -4.65 1.83
N VAL A 205 -12.40 -3.81 2.83
CA VAL A 205 -13.48 -4.06 3.80
C VAL A 205 -14.87 -3.99 3.14
N LEU A 206 -15.05 -3.15 2.12
CA LEU A 206 -16.28 -3.05 1.33
C LEU A 206 -16.59 -4.31 0.51
N SER A 207 -15.60 -5.16 0.24
CA SER A 207 -15.87 -6.46 -0.40
C SER A 207 -16.76 -7.35 0.46
N LEU A 208 -16.85 -7.09 1.78
CA LEU A 208 -17.76 -7.77 2.69
C LEU A 208 -19.20 -7.24 2.67
N ALA A 209 -19.51 -6.25 1.83
CA ALA A 209 -20.86 -5.70 1.75
C ALA A 209 -21.87 -6.73 1.23
N ASP A 210 -23.11 -6.63 1.73
CA ASP A 210 -24.21 -7.53 1.39
C ASP A 210 -25.21 -6.85 0.46
N PRO A 211 -25.82 -7.58 -0.48
CA PRO A 211 -26.92 -7.05 -1.26
C PRO A 211 -28.14 -6.87 -0.37
N VAL A 212 -28.83 -5.72 -0.48
CA VAL A 212 -29.99 -5.41 0.35
C VAL A 212 -31.22 -6.16 -0.15
N GLY A 213 -31.91 -6.87 0.75
CA GLY A 213 -33.25 -7.42 0.47
C GLY A 213 -33.28 -8.74 -0.29
N ILE A 214 -32.25 -9.59 -0.18
CA ILE A 214 -32.24 -10.93 -0.80
C ILE A 214 -33.22 -11.84 -0.06
N ASP A 215 -34.27 -12.26 -0.75
CA ASP A 215 -35.14 -13.37 -0.33
C ASP A 215 -34.52 -14.70 -0.73
N ARG A 216 -33.85 -15.37 0.21
CA ARG A 216 -33.14 -16.64 -0.01
C ARG A 216 -34.02 -17.82 -0.40
N SER A 217 -35.34 -17.69 -0.30
CA SER A 217 -36.26 -18.70 -0.81
C SER A 217 -36.38 -18.70 -2.34
N ASN A 218 -35.96 -17.60 -2.99
CA ASN A 218 -36.05 -17.43 -4.43
C ASN A 218 -34.74 -17.81 -5.14
N LYS A 219 -34.82 -18.69 -6.14
CA LYS A 219 -33.68 -19.11 -6.97
C LYS A 219 -32.92 -17.93 -7.60
N ASN A 220 -33.64 -16.89 -8.04
CA ASN A 220 -33.00 -15.69 -8.62
C ASN A 220 -32.19 -14.92 -7.58
N ALA A 221 -32.60 -14.97 -6.31
CA ALA A 221 -31.90 -14.33 -5.22
C ALA A 221 -30.60 -15.10 -4.89
N LEU A 222 -30.61 -16.43 -4.94
CA LEU A 222 -29.40 -17.26 -4.81
C LEU A 222 -28.38 -16.95 -5.91
N ILE A 223 -28.83 -16.79 -7.16
CA ILE A 223 -27.94 -16.39 -8.28
C ILE A 223 -27.33 -15.01 -7.99
N SER A 224 -28.14 -14.05 -7.51
CA SER A 224 -27.63 -12.71 -7.17
C SER A 224 -26.64 -12.73 -6.00
N GLU A 225 -26.85 -13.60 -5.00
CA GLU A 225 -25.92 -13.78 -3.88
C GLU A 225 -24.60 -14.41 -4.37
N ALA A 226 -24.66 -15.40 -5.27
CA ALA A 226 -23.47 -15.97 -5.89
C ALA A 226 -22.67 -14.93 -6.67
N THR A 227 -23.32 -14.13 -7.53
CA THR A 227 -22.66 -13.05 -8.27
C THR A 227 -22.05 -12.00 -7.34
N ALA A 228 -22.73 -11.66 -6.23
CA ALA A 228 -22.19 -10.73 -5.24
C ALA A 228 -20.95 -11.28 -4.54
N LEU A 229 -20.95 -12.56 -4.15
CA LEU A 229 -19.80 -13.23 -3.55
C LEU A 229 -18.61 -13.34 -4.52
N GLN A 230 -18.86 -13.64 -5.79
CA GLN A 230 -17.82 -13.64 -6.82
C GLN A 230 -17.21 -12.24 -6.99
N ASN A 231 -18.03 -11.21 -7.12
CA ASN A 231 -17.57 -9.82 -7.21
C ASN A 231 -16.79 -9.40 -5.96
N ALA A 232 -17.18 -9.87 -4.77
CA ALA A 232 -16.46 -9.63 -3.52
C ALA A 232 -15.06 -10.27 -3.54
N GLN A 233 -14.92 -11.49 -4.07
CA GLN A 233 -13.62 -12.15 -4.22
C GLN A 233 -12.72 -11.37 -5.20
N GLU A 234 -13.25 -11.01 -6.36
CA GLU A 234 -12.51 -10.24 -7.37
C GLU A 234 -12.07 -8.87 -6.83
N SER A 235 -12.95 -8.18 -6.11
CA SER A 235 -12.63 -6.89 -5.48
C SER A 235 -11.56 -7.05 -4.41
N THR A 236 -11.64 -8.09 -3.57
CA THR A 236 -10.63 -8.42 -2.55
C THR A 236 -9.25 -8.64 -3.20
N GLN A 237 -9.18 -9.43 -4.27
CA GLN A 237 -7.94 -9.66 -5.00
C GLN A 237 -7.39 -8.37 -5.62
N ARG A 238 -8.25 -7.57 -6.26
CA ARG A 238 -7.86 -6.28 -6.85
C ARG A 238 -7.24 -5.35 -5.82
N TYR A 239 -7.90 -5.17 -4.67
CA TYR A 239 -7.37 -4.31 -3.61
C TYR A 239 -6.09 -4.87 -2.98
N LEU A 240 -5.90 -6.19 -2.96
CA LEU A 240 -4.63 -6.80 -2.54
C LEU A 240 -3.49 -6.38 -3.48
N TYR A 241 -3.71 -6.45 -4.79
CA TYR A 241 -2.73 -6.00 -5.78
C TYR A 241 -2.46 -4.50 -5.68
N CYS A 242 -3.52 -3.68 -5.51
CA CYS A 242 -3.39 -2.24 -5.30
C CYS A 242 -2.56 -1.92 -4.04
N ALA A 243 -2.74 -2.68 -2.94
CA ALA A 243 -1.95 -2.53 -1.74
C ALA A 243 -0.46 -2.83 -2.00
N GLY A 244 -0.17 -3.93 -2.71
CA GLY A 244 1.20 -4.29 -3.10
C GLY A 244 1.85 -3.22 -3.99
N VAL A 245 1.13 -2.70 -4.99
CA VAL A 245 1.62 -1.62 -5.87
C VAL A 245 1.86 -0.33 -5.09
N LEU A 246 0.93 0.08 -4.24
CA LEU A 246 1.07 1.29 -3.41
C LEU A 246 2.31 1.18 -2.51
N LEU A 247 2.45 0.09 -1.78
CA LEU A 247 3.54 -0.07 -0.81
C LEU A 247 4.89 -0.28 -1.49
N THR A 248 4.94 -0.96 -2.63
CA THR A 248 6.16 -1.11 -3.44
C THR A 248 6.64 0.22 -3.98
N THR A 249 5.75 1.01 -4.60
CA THR A 249 6.10 2.33 -5.13
C THR A 249 6.44 3.32 -4.00
N GLY A 250 5.78 3.20 -2.86
CA GLY A 250 6.14 3.95 -1.64
C GLY A 250 7.53 3.57 -1.12
N MET A 251 7.90 2.29 -1.14
CA MET A 251 9.25 1.85 -0.79
C MET A 251 10.30 2.40 -1.76
N VAL A 252 10.02 2.44 -3.07
CA VAL A 252 10.93 3.07 -4.05
C VAL A 252 11.12 4.56 -3.73
N LEU A 253 10.05 5.28 -3.41
CA LEU A 253 10.12 6.69 -2.99
C LEU A 253 10.98 6.85 -1.73
N VAL A 254 10.69 6.09 -0.68
CA VAL A 254 11.42 6.17 0.60
C VAL A 254 12.90 5.77 0.42
N LEU A 255 13.21 4.74 -0.37
CA LEU A 255 14.59 4.36 -0.68
C LEU A 255 15.32 5.44 -1.48
N SER A 256 14.66 6.06 -2.46
CA SER A 256 15.27 7.17 -3.21
C SER A 256 15.61 8.35 -2.29
N TRP A 257 14.77 8.62 -1.29
CA TRP A 257 15.05 9.62 -0.26
C TRP A 257 16.21 9.23 0.64
N MET A 258 16.18 8.02 1.20
CA MET A 258 17.19 7.55 2.16
C MET A 258 18.57 7.37 1.53
N LYS A 259 18.67 6.91 0.28
CA LYS A 259 19.95 6.69 -0.40
C LYS A 259 20.62 7.96 -0.92
N TRP A 260 19.85 9.03 -1.12
CA TRP A 260 20.34 10.26 -1.74
C TRP A 260 21.59 10.84 -1.06
N PRO A 261 21.63 11.07 0.28
CA PRO A 261 22.83 11.60 0.92
C PRO A 261 24.04 10.66 0.84
N GLY A 262 23.83 9.34 0.71
CA GLY A 262 24.91 8.36 0.66
C GLY A 262 25.92 8.64 -0.47
N ALA A 263 25.42 8.97 -1.67
CA ALA A 263 26.27 9.28 -2.81
C ALA A 263 27.12 10.57 -2.62
N LEU A 264 26.74 11.44 -1.69
CA LEU A 264 27.41 12.71 -1.41
C LEU A 264 28.53 12.59 -0.38
N ILE A 265 28.58 11.50 0.39
CA ILE A 265 29.60 11.26 1.42
C ILE A 265 30.93 10.93 0.75
N ALA A 266 31.98 11.73 0.99
CA ALA A 266 33.32 11.49 0.43
C ALA A 266 33.98 10.23 1.03
N ASP A 267 33.90 10.05 2.35
CA ASP A 267 34.50 8.92 3.05
C ASP A 267 33.79 7.60 2.70
N PRO A 268 34.50 6.62 2.07
CA PRO A 268 33.92 5.33 1.72
C PRO A 268 33.48 4.50 2.94
N ILE A 269 34.14 4.65 4.10
CA ILE A 269 33.78 3.90 5.31
C ILE A 269 32.42 4.38 5.82
N LEU A 270 32.27 5.71 5.97
CA LEU A 270 31.01 6.31 6.39
C LEU A 270 29.89 6.06 5.37
N ARG A 271 30.18 6.10 4.07
CA ARG A 271 29.22 5.77 3.00
C ARG A 271 28.68 4.33 3.12
N ASN A 272 29.58 3.36 3.29
CA ASN A 272 29.20 1.95 3.45
C ASN A 272 28.39 1.73 4.75
N ALA A 273 28.74 2.43 5.83
CA ALA A 273 27.98 2.39 7.07
C ALA A 273 26.56 2.94 6.88
N HIS A 274 26.43 4.09 6.22
CA HIS A 274 25.14 4.66 5.86
C HIS A 274 24.29 3.69 5.03
N ASP A 275 24.87 3.09 3.98
CA ASP A 275 24.15 2.13 3.13
C ASP A 275 23.68 0.89 3.89
N SER A 276 24.47 0.42 4.86
CA SER A 276 24.09 -0.67 5.76
C SER A 276 22.87 -0.32 6.63
N VAL A 277 22.83 0.91 7.17
CA VAL A 277 21.69 1.39 7.97
C VAL A 277 20.46 1.57 7.08
N VAL A 278 20.59 2.17 5.90
CA VAL A 278 19.49 2.32 4.92
C VAL A 278 18.92 0.97 4.53
N SER A 279 19.78 -0.02 4.27
CA SER A 279 19.38 -1.40 3.98
C SER A 279 18.56 -1.99 5.13
N SER A 280 19.07 -1.92 6.36
CA SER A 280 18.41 -2.45 7.56
C SER A 280 17.06 -1.79 7.82
N LEU A 281 16.99 -0.45 7.72
CA LEU A 281 15.75 0.30 7.89
C LEU A 281 14.74 -0.02 6.79
N SER A 282 15.20 -0.19 5.55
CA SER A 282 14.33 -0.59 4.45
C SER A 282 13.72 -1.96 4.68
N MET A 283 14.50 -2.92 5.20
CA MET A 283 14.04 -4.28 5.47
C MET A 283 12.98 -4.28 6.57
N PHE A 284 13.20 -3.50 7.64
CA PHE A 284 12.23 -3.30 8.71
C PHE A 284 10.90 -2.73 8.17
N ARG A 285 10.97 -1.68 7.34
CA ARG A 285 9.78 -1.08 6.72
C ARG A 285 9.07 -2.04 5.77
N GLY A 286 9.82 -2.80 4.97
CA GLY A 286 9.29 -3.85 4.10
C GLY A 286 8.51 -4.90 4.86
N VAL A 287 9.07 -5.44 5.95
CA VAL A 287 8.38 -6.41 6.83
C VAL A 287 7.13 -5.79 7.46
N THR A 288 7.23 -4.57 7.98
CA THR A 288 6.09 -3.83 8.54
C THR A 288 4.95 -3.71 7.53
N TYR A 289 5.26 -3.32 6.29
CA TYR A 289 4.27 -3.16 5.23
C TYR A 289 3.63 -4.49 4.81
N THR A 290 4.37 -5.59 4.82
CA THR A 290 3.80 -6.93 4.62
C THR A 290 2.84 -7.30 5.75
N VAL A 291 3.20 -7.08 7.02
CA VAL A 291 2.32 -7.32 8.17
C VAL A 291 1.07 -6.41 8.10
N LEU A 292 1.24 -5.18 7.62
CA LEU A 292 0.16 -4.23 7.40
C LEU A 292 -0.86 -4.78 6.40
N ILE A 293 -0.42 -5.30 5.24
CA ILE A 293 -1.31 -5.94 4.26
C ILE A 293 -2.06 -7.11 4.91
N LEU A 294 -1.34 -7.99 5.60
CA LEU A 294 -1.93 -9.17 6.25
C LEU A 294 -3.01 -8.79 7.27
N SER A 295 -2.80 -7.70 8.01
CA SER A 295 -3.70 -7.27 9.08
C SER A 295 -5.13 -7.00 8.64
N PHE A 296 -5.34 -6.54 7.40
CA PHE A 296 -6.68 -6.32 6.84
C PHE A 296 -7.10 -7.38 5.81
N TYR A 297 -6.14 -7.95 5.05
CA TYR A 297 -6.44 -8.96 4.04
C TYR A 297 -6.90 -10.29 4.65
N MET A 298 -6.21 -10.77 5.69
CA MET A 298 -6.50 -12.05 6.33
C MET A 298 -7.90 -12.10 6.95
N PRO A 299 -8.32 -11.14 7.80
CA PRO A 299 -9.67 -11.17 8.37
C PRO A 299 -10.77 -11.07 7.32
N VAL A 300 -10.61 -10.21 6.29
CA VAL A 300 -11.59 -10.09 5.19
C VAL A 300 -11.71 -11.42 4.44
N SER A 301 -10.59 -12.04 4.09
CA SER A 301 -10.57 -13.32 3.37
C SER A 301 -11.20 -14.45 4.17
N LEU A 302 -10.96 -14.51 5.48
CA LEU A 302 -11.56 -15.52 6.36
C LEU A 302 -13.08 -15.34 6.46
N ILE A 303 -13.57 -14.11 6.62
CA ILE A 303 -15.02 -13.83 6.67
C ILE A 303 -15.67 -14.21 5.34
N LEU A 304 -15.07 -13.82 4.22
CA LEU A 304 -15.59 -14.13 2.89
C LEU A 304 -15.64 -15.65 2.64
N LYS A 305 -14.59 -16.37 3.05
CA LYS A 305 -14.55 -17.85 2.99
C LYS A 305 -15.71 -18.49 3.75
N VAL A 306 -15.96 -18.06 4.99
CA VAL A 306 -17.08 -18.59 5.80
C VAL A 306 -18.43 -18.29 5.13
N ARG A 307 -18.58 -17.12 4.52
CA ARG A 307 -19.80 -16.76 3.79
C ARG A 307 -20.03 -17.64 2.55
N ILE A 308 -18.98 -17.89 1.77
CA ILE A 308 -19.05 -18.76 0.60
C ILE A 308 -19.41 -20.19 1.03
N GLU A 309 -18.81 -20.70 2.10
CA GLU A 309 -19.12 -22.04 2.60
C GLU A 309 -20.58 -22.17 3.05
N ARG A 310 -21.10 -21.18 3.79
CA ARG A 310 -22.53 -21.13 4.15
C ARG A 310 -23.43 -21.05 2.92
N PHE A 311 -23.02 -20.30 1.91
CA PHE A 311 -23.76 -20.22 0.65
C PHE A 311 -23.79 -21.56 -0.07
N LYS A 312 -22.66 -22.29 -0.13
CA LYS A 312 -22.60 -23.63 -0.72
C LYS A 312 -23.55 -24.60 -0.02
N GLN A 313 -23.49 -24.67 1.31
CA GLN A 313 -24.39 -25.51 2.11
C GLN A 313 -25.87 -25.16 1.88
N ALA A 314 -26.20 -23.86 1.79
CA ALA A 314 -27.57 -23.43 1.47
C ALA A 314 -27.99 -23.81 0.04
N SER A 315 -27.08 -23.67 -0.94
CA SER A 315 -27.33 -24.04 -2.34
C SER A 315 -27.55 -25.55 -2.49
N GLU A 316 -26.78 -26.36 -1.78
CA GLU A 316 -26.94 -27.82 -1.73
C GLU A 316 -28.28 -28.24 -1.12
N ALA A 317 -28.69 -27.58 -0.03
CA ALA A 317 -29.98 -27.85 0.62
C ALA A 317 -31.18 -27.55 -0.29
N VAL A 318 -31.04 -26.63 -1.25
CA VAL A 318 -32.07 -26.27 -2.23
C VAL A 318 -31.95 -27.11 -3.52
N GLY A 319 -30.95 -28.00 -3.62
CA GLY A 319 -30.71 -28.84 -4.79
C GLY A 319 -30.00 -28.15 -5.96
N GLU A 320 -29.47 -26.94 -5.75
CA GLU A 320 -28.74 -26.14 -6.76
C GLU A 320 -27.23 -26.33 -6.62
N THR A 321 -26.75 -27.57 -6.70
CA THR A 321 -25.32 -27.91 -6.51
C THR A 321 -24.40 -27.24 -7.54
N LYS A 322 -24.88 -27.07 -8.79
CA LYS A 322 -24.13 -26.39 -9.87
C LYS A 322 -23.78 -24.92 -9.55
N LEU A 323 -24.65 -24.25 -8.80
CA LEU A 323 -24.42 -22.85 -8.42
C LEU A 323 -23.35 -22.75 -7.32
N GLY A 324 -23.37 -23.68 -6.37
CA GLY A 324 -22.34 -23.82 -5.34
C GLY A 324 -20.94 -24.14 -5.92
N SER A 325 -20.88 -25.00 -6.95
CA SER A 325 -19.61 -25.35 -7.60
C SER A 325 -19.02 -24.19 -8.41
N THR A 326 -19.83 -23.25 -8.90
CA THR A 326 -19.34 -22.06 -9.62
C THR A 326 -18.46 -21.15 -8.73
N LEU A 327 -18.65 -21.21 -7.40
CA LEU A 327 -17.87 -20.45 -6.41
C LEU A 327 -16.66 -21.23 -5.86
N GLU A 328 -16.28 -22.37 -6.45
CA GLU A 328 -15.15 -23.21 -6.00
C GLU A 328 -13.75 -22.59 -6.18
N GLY A 329 -13.65 -21.36 -6.71
CA GLY A 329 -12.38 -20.65 -6.89
C GLY A 329 -11.58 -20.35 -5.60
N PHE A 330 -12.11 -20.63 -4.41
CA PHE A 330 -11.47 -20.41 -3.11
C PHE A 330 -11.08 -21.71 -2.38
N ASP A 331 -10.84 -22.80 -3.11
CA ASP A 331 -10.39 -24.04 -2.48
C ASP A 331 -8.95 -23.89 -1.95
N ILE A 332 -8.67 -24.40 -0.76
CA ILE A 332 -7.33 -24.35 -0.11
C ILE A 332 -6.26 -25.00 -1.01
N ARG A 333 -6.65 -25.91 -1.91
CA ARG A 333 -5.76 -26.50 -2.91
C ARG A 333 -5.20 -25.47 -3.90
N ARG A 334 -5.85 -24.32 -4.08
CA ARG A 334 -5.30 -23.17 -4.82
C ARG A 334 -4.14 -22.46 -4.09
N ILE A 335 -3.84 -22.78 -2.84
CA ILE A 335 -2.61 -22.29 -2.19
C ILE A 335 -1.35 -22.84 -2.89
N ALA A 336 -1.47 -23.98 -3.59
CA ALA A 336 -0.45 -24.49 -4.52
C ALA A 336 -0.58 -23.94 -5.96
N SER A 337 -1.50 -23.01 -6.21
CA SER A 337 -1.76 -22.45 -7.56
C SER A 337 -1.05 -21.12 -7.78
N MET A 338 -0.88 -20.79 -9.06
CA MET A 338 -0.36 -19.51 -9.55
C MET A 338 -1.02 -18.27 -8.91
N GLU A 339 -2.29 -18.35 -8.50
CA GLU A 339 -2.98 -17.21 -7.87
C GLU A 339 -2.59 -16.97 -6.42
N ALA A 340 -2.32 -18.03 -5.67
CA ALA A 340 -1.76 -17.89 -4.32
C ALA A 340 -0.34 -17.36 -4.40
N PHE A 341 0.45 -17.80 -5.38
CA PHE A 341 1.77 -17.22 -5.63
C PHE A 341 1.70 -15.72 -5.97
N LYS A 342 0.78 -15.29 -6.85
CA LYS A 342 0.55 -13.87 -7.13
C LYS A 342 0.14 -13.08 -5.88
N SER A 343 -0.68 -13.68 -5.02
CA SER A 343 -1.10 -13.07 -3.76
C SER A 343 0.07 -12.96 -2.77
N ILE A 344 0.89 -14.01 -2.65
CA ILE A 344 2.12 -14.01 -1.85
C ILE A 344 3.09 -12.96 -2.38
N LEU A 345 3.29 -12.89 -3.70
CA LEU A 345 4.11 -11.86 -4.32
C LEU A 345 3.56 -10.45 -4.05
N ALA A 346 2.25 -10.24 -4.13
CA ALA A 346 1.64 -8.95 -3.80
C ALA A 346 1.89 -8.57 -2.33
N ILE A 347 1.74 -9.53 -1.41
CA ILE A 347 1.97 -9.36 0.03
C ILE A 347 3.45 -9.13 0.35
N ALA A 348 4.35 -9.88 -0.30
CA ALA A 348 5.79 -9.83 -0.11
C ALA A 348 6.47 -8.75 -0.96
N SER A 349 5.74 -8.10 -1.88
CA SER A 349 6.30 -7.09 -2.78
C SER A 349 7.05 -5.96 -2.06
N PRO A 350 6.62 -5.46 -0.89
CA PRO A 350 7.39 -4.44 -0.17
C PRO A 350 8.74 -4.98 0.36
N ILE A 351 8.77 -6.23 0.83
CA ILE A 351 10.02 -6.90 1.25
C ILE A 351 10.94 -7.13 0.05
N LEU A 352 10.39 -7.60 -1.07
CA LEU A 352 11.18 -7.80 -2.30
C LEU A 352 11.74 -6.47 -2.82
N ALA A 353 10.94 -5.40 -2.80
CA ALA A 353 11.39 -4.06 -3.17
C ALA A 353 12.50 -3.54 -2.24
N SER A 354 12.36 -3.75 -0.93
CA SER A 354 13.41 -3.44 0.05
C SER A 354 14.70 -4.24 -0.23
N ALA A 355 14.59 -5.55 -0.42
CA ALA A 355 15.72 -6.43 -0.66
C ALA A 355 16.44 -6.09 -1.98
N ILE A 356 15.69 -5.84 -3.07
CA ILE A 356 16.26 -5.39 -4.34
C ILE A 356 16.98 -4.06 -4.13
N GLY A 357 16.37 -3.13 -3.38
CA GLY A 357 17.00 -1.88 -2.98
C GLY A 357 18.32 -2.07 -2.23
N SER A 358 18.46 -3.11 -1.41
CA SER A 358 19.71 -3.39 -0.69
C SER A 358 20.79 -4.09 -1.52
N PHE A 359 20.42 -4.91 -2.51
CA PHE A 359 21.37 -5.72 -3.28
C PHE A 359 21.77 -5.10 -4.62
N VAL A 360 20.91 -4.30 -5.24
CA VAL A 360 21.21 -3.69 -6.54
C VAL A 360 21.96 -2.39 -6.30
N ASP A 361 23.29 -2.50 -6.38
CA ASP A 361 24.15 -1.35 -6.59
C ASP A 361 23.90 -0.83 -8.02
N LEU A 362 22.99 0.13 -8.14
CA LEU A 362 22.60 0.71 -9.45
C LEU A 362 23.75 1.45 -10.13
N SER A 363 24.90 1.62 -9.45
CA SER A 363 26.13 2.15 -10.04
C SER A 363 26.71 1.24 -11.14
N VAL A 364 26.36 -0.05 -11.20
CA VAL A 364 26.84 -0.99 -12.24
C VAL A 364 26.22 -0.72 -13.62
N PHE A 365 25.17 0.10 -13.71
CA PHE A 365 24.55 0.50 -14.98
C PHE A 365 25.00 1.88 -15.50
N GLN A 366 26.01 2.49 -14.86
CA GLN A 366 26.69 3.71 -15.32
C GLN A 366 28.14 3.38 -15.65
#